data_AF-A0A7S0EK78-F1
#
_entry.id   AF-A0A7S0EK78-F1
#
_cell.length_a   1.000
_cell.length_b   1.000
_cell.length_c   1.000
_cell.angle_alpha   90.00
_cell.angle_beta   90.00
_cell.angle_gamma   90.00
#
_symmetry.space_group_name_H-M   'P 1'
#
loop_
_entity.id
_entity.type
_entity.pdbx_description
1 polymer ?
#
loop_
_entity_poly.entity_id
_entity_poly.type
_entity_poly.pdbx_seq_one_letter_code
_entity_poly.pdbx_strand_id
1 'polypeptide(L)'
;GGTFDVSLLTIEEGIFEVKATAGDTHLGGEDFDNRMVNHFVQEFKRKNKKDITGNPRSMRRLRTACERAKRTLSSSTQTSIEIDSLFEGVDFFSSITRARFEE
;
A
#
# COMPACT_ATOMS: atom_id res chain seq x y z
N GLY A 1 -2.30 -4.05 7.55
CA GLY A 1 -1.76 -5.17 8.35
C GLY A 1 -0.26 -5.04 8.32
N GLY A 2 0.40 -5.19 9.47
CA GLY A 2 1.84 -4.92 9.61
C GLY A 2 2.68 -6.13 10.03
N THR A 3 2.08 -7.31 10.16
CA THR A 3 2.78 -8.54 10.55
C THR A 3 2.59 -9.63 9.50
N PHE A 4 3.57 -10.51 9.43
CA PHE A 4 3.58 -11.72 8.62
C PHE A 4 3.90 -12.90 9.53
N ASP A 5 2.91 -13.74 9.79
CA ASP A 5 3.02 -14.86 10.72
C ASP A 5 2.74 -16.18 10.00
N VAL A 6 3.57 -17.20 10.26
CA VAL A 6 3.45 -18.56 9.72
C VAL A 6 3.48 -19.55 10.88
N SER A 7 2.44 -20.38 10.98
CA SER A 7 2.35 -21.45 11.99
C SER A 7 2.18 -22.81 11.32
N LEU A 8 2.88 -23.82 11.84
CA LEU A 8 2.68 -25.23 11.49
C LEU A 8 1.81 -25.87 12.57
N LEU A 9 0.66 -26.42 12.17
CA LEU A 9 -0.30 -27.05 13.08
C LEU A 9 -0.54 -28.51 12.70
N THR A 10 -0.78 -29.34 13.72
CA THR A 10 -1.36 -30.68 13.59
C THR A 10 -2.79 -30.64 14.11
N ILE A 11 -3.72 -31.27 13.38
CA ILE A 11 -5.14 -31.30 13.73
C ILE A 11 -5.60 -32.76 13.75
N GLU A 12 -5.90 -33.28 14.94
CA GLU A 12 -6.34 -34.66 15.15
C GLU A 12 -7.49 -34.68 16.16
N GLU A 13 -8.59 -35.35 15.82
CA GLU A 13 -9.78 -35.49 16.70
C GLU A 13 -10.30 -34.19 17.32
N GLY A 14 -10.13 -33.06 16.62
CA GLY A 14 -10.53 -31.73 17.11
C GLY A 14 -9.52 -31.06 18.04
N ILE A 15 -8.37 -31.69 18.29
CA ILE A 15 -7.22 -31.10 18.98
C ILE A 15 -6.37 -30.34 17.96
N PHE A 16 -6.06 -29.08 18.26
CA PHE A 16 -5.17 -28.23 17.48
C PHE A 16 -3.83 -28.10 18.23
N GLU A 17 -2.77 -28.70 17.70
CA GLU A 17 -1.43 -28.61 18.28
C GLU A 17 -0.52 -27.76 17.41
N VAL A 18 0.04 -26.69 17.97
CA VAL A 18 1.03 -25.84 17.28
C VAL A 18 2.40 -26.47 17.42
N LYS A 19 3.00 -26.86 16.29
CA LYS A 19 4.34 -27.46 16.23
C LYS A 19 5.45 -26.43 16.10
N ALA A 20 5.19 -25.34 15.39
CA ALA A 20 6.12 -24.23 15.23
C ALA A 20 5.37 -22.94 14.82
N THR A 21 5.92 -21.80 15.22
CA THR A 21 5.50 -20.47 14.76
C THR A 21 6.74 -19.64 14.43
N ALA A 22 6.71 -18.94 13.31
CA ALA A 22 7.73 -17.97 12.90
C ALA A 22 7.05 -16.79 12.20
N GLY A 23 7.75 -15.66 12.06
CA GLY A 23 7.17 -14.49 11.41
C GLY A 23 8.01 -13.23 11.55
N ASP A 24 7.54 -12.15 10.94
CA ASP A 24 8.08 -10.80 11.05
C ASP A 24 6.95 -9.83 11.47
N THR A 25 7.16 -9.16 12.59
CA THR A 25 6.18 -8.23 13.18
C THR A 25 6.16 -6.85 12.52
N HIS A 26 7.04 -6.60 11.55
CA HIS A 26 7.15 -5.34 10.81
C HIS A 26 7.11 -5.54 9.30
N LEU A 27 6.55 -6.67 8.84
CA LEU A 27 6.34 -6.96 7.43
C LEU A 27 4.86 -7.24 7.18
N GLY A 28 4.21 -6.40 6.38
CA GLY A 28 2.83 -6.60 6.00
C GLY A 28 2.35 -5.71 4.87
N GLY A 29 1.03 -5.71 4.68
CA GLY A 29 0.37 -4.90 3.66
C GLY A 29 0.63 -3.39 3.77
N GLU A 30 1.00 -2.87 4.93
CA GLU A 30 1.31 -1.45 5.14
C GLU A 30 2.66 -1.04 4.51
N ASP A 31 3.63 -1.95 4.42
CA ASP A 31 4.90 -1.67 3.75
C ASP A 31 4.70 -1.41 2.26
N PHE A 32 3.82 -2.19 1.65
CA PHE A 32 3.40 -2.01 0.27
C PHE A 32 2.65 -0.68 0.07
N ASP A 33 1.77 -0.31 1.01
CA ASP A 33 1.10 0.99 0.99
C ASP A 33 2.13 2.13 1.06
N ASN A 34 3.10 2.02 1.96
CA ASN A 34 4.17 3.01 2.13
C ASN A 34 5.04 3.16 0.88
N ARG A 35 5.43 2.05 0.23
CA ARG A 35 6.18 2.09 -1.03
C ARG A 35 5.39 2.79 -2.14
N MET A 36 4.11 2.45 -2.30
CA MET A 36 3.24 3.06 -3.31
C MET A 36 3.00 4.56 -3.03
N VAL A 37 2.81 4.94 -1.76
CA VAL A 37 2.69 6.35 -1.35
C VAL A 37 3.96 7.12 -1.69
N ASN A 38 5.13 6.58 -1.34
CA ASN A 38 6.40 7.21 -1.64
C ASN A 38 6.60 7.39 -3.15
N HIS A 39 6.24 6.39 -3.96
CA HIS A 39 6.26 6.47 -5.41
C HIS A 39 5.45 7.67 -5.93
N PHE A 40 4.20 7.81 -5.49
CA PHE A 40 3.31 8.87 -5.94
C PHE A 40 3.64 10.25 -5.35
N VAL A 41 4.22 10.32 -4.14
CA VAL A 41 4.79 11.56 -3.59
C VAL A 41 5.90 12.07 -4.50
N GLN A 42 6.84 11.20 -4.89
CA GLN A 42 7.94 11.59 -5.79
C GLN A 42 7.43 11.96 -7.18
N GLU A 43 6.42 11.26 -7.69
CA GLU A 43 5.78 11.60 -8.95
C GLU A 43 5.09 12.97 -8.89
N PHE A 44 4.30 13.25 -7.85
CA PHE A 44 3.66 14.54 -7.66
C PHE A 44 4.69 15.67 -7.57
N LYS A 45 5.77 15.45 -6.81
CA LYS A 45 6.88 16.40 -6.68
C LYS A 45 7.55 16.68 -8.02
N ARG A 46 7.77 15.66 -8.85
CA ARG A 46 8.35 15.80 -10.19
C ARG A 46 7.41 16.55 -11.15
N LYS A 47 6.10 16.23 -11.15
CA LYS A 47 5.12 16.81 -12.07
C LYS A 47 4.76 18.27 -11.71
N ASN A 48 4.57 18.54 -10.42
CA ASN A 48 4.01 19.81 -9.95
C ASN A 48 5.03 20.71 -9.25
N LYS A 49 6.29 20.24 -9.06
CA LYS A 49 7.35 20.94 -8.31
C LYS A 49 6.95 21.32 -6.87
N LYS A 50 5.98 20.58 -6.30
CA LYS A 50 5.42 20.81 -4.96
C LYS A 50 5.58 19.56 -4.11
N ASP A 51 5.90 19.74 -2.83
CA ASP A 51 6.09 18.63 -1.89
C ASP A 51 4.89 18.52 -0.95
N ILE A 52 4.21 17.37 -0.97
CA ILE A 52 3.01 17.13 -0.15
C ILE A 52 3.32 16.50 1.20
N THR A 53 4.56 16.10 1.46
CA THR A 53 4.97 15.37 2.68
C THR A 53 4.70 16.17 3.96
N GLY A 54 4.78 17.50 3.88
CA GLY A 54 4.46 18.41 4.98
C GLY A 54 2.97 18.62 5.23
N ASN A 55 2.07 18.06 4.40
CA ASN A 55 0.62 18.23 4.55
C ASN A 55 -0.05 16.90 4.99
N PRO A 56 -0.42 16.75 6.28
CA PRO A 56 -1.03 15.52 6.78
C PRO A 56 -2.34 15.15 6.09
N ARG A 57 -3.14 16.15 5.65
CA ARG A 57 -4.40 15.92 4.94
C ARG A 57 -4.16 15.33 3.56
N SER A 58 -3.25 15.90 2.78
CA SER A 58 -2.85 15.40 1.46
C SER A 58 -2.25 14.00 1.57
N MET A 59 -1.35 13.78 2.53
CA MET A 59 -0.74 12.47 2.78
C MET A 59 -1.78 11.41 3.15
N ARG A 60 -2.75 11.73 4.00
CA ARG A 60 -3.84 10.80 4.36
C ARG A 60 -4.70 10.44 3.15
N ARG A 61 -5.08 11.42 2.33
CA ARG A 61 -5.87 11.18 1.11
C ARG A 61 -5.12 10.30 0.11
N LEU A 62 -3.82 10.57 -0.09
CA LEU A 62 -2.99 9.75 -0.96
C LEU A 62 -2.85 8.31 -0.42
N ARG A 63 -2.61 8.12 0.88
CA ARG A 63 -2.56 6.79 1.53
C ARG A 63 -3.84 5.98 1.29
N THR A 64 -5.01 6.58 1.51
CA THR A 64 -6.29 5.90 1.25
C THR A 64 -6.45 5.51 -0.22
N ALA A 65 -6.02 6.36 -1.14
CA ALA A 65 -6.07 6.02 -2.56
C ALA A 65 -5.08 4.90 -2.94
N CYS A 66 -3.87 4.92 -2.38
CA CYS A 66 -2.86 3.87 -2.60
C CYS A 66 -3.31 2.52 -2.06
N GLU A 67 -3.91 2.48 -0.87
CA GLU A 67 -4.45 1.24 -0.30
C GLU A 67 -5.54 0.64 -1.20
N ARG A 68 -6.44 1.49 -1.73
CA ARG A 68 -7.45 1.06 -2.71
C ARG A 68 -6.82 0.55 -4.00
N ALA A 69 -5.84 1.28 -4.54
CA ALA A 69 -5.12 0.88 -5.74
C ALA A 69 -4.41 -0.47 -5.55
N LYS A 70 -3.71 -0.68 -4.42
CA LYS A 70 -3.09 -1.95 -4.05
C LYS A 70 -4.09 -3.10 -4.05
N ARG A 71 -5.25 -2.92 -3.39
CA ARG A 71 -6.32 -3.94 -3.37
C ARG A 71 -6.81 -4.27 -4.78
N THR A 72 -7.00 -3.26 -5.63
CA THR A 72 -7.38 -3.45 -7.03
C THR A 72 -6.29 -4.21 -7.80
N LEU A 73 -5.02 -3.90 -7.58
CA LEU A 73 -3.90 -4.60 -8.23
C LEU A 73 -3.77 -6.05 -7.80
N SER A 74 -4.33 -6.47 -6.66
CA SER A 74 -4.39 -7.89 -6.27
C SER A 74 -5.22 -8.74 -7.24
N SER A 75 -6.18 -8.15 -7.96
CA SER A 75 -7.02 -8.85 -8.95
C SER A 75 -6.82 -8.34 -10.39
N SER A 76 -6.43 -7.08 -10.58
CA SER A 76 -6.23 -6.44 -11.88
C SER A 76 -4.75 -6.19 -12.20
N THR A 77 -4.41 -6.06 -13.48
CA THR A 77 -3.04 -5.78 -13.95
C THR A 77 -2.68 -4.29 -13.94
N GLN A 78 -3.67 -3.40 -13.84
CA GLN A 78 -3.50 -1.95 -13.83
C GLN A 78 -4.62 -1.28 -13.04
N THR A 79 -4.35 -0.10 -12.48
CA THR A 79 -5.34 0.79 -11.89
C THR A 79 -4.90 2.25 -12.02
N SER A 80 -5.81 3.19 -11.76
CA SER A 80 -5.54 4.62 -11.71
C SER A 80 -5.91 5.21 -10.36
N ILE A 81 -5.15 6.23 -9.96
CA ILE A 81 -5.43 7.05 -8.79
C ILE A 81 -5.83 8.43 -9.28
N GLU A 82 -6.99 8.88 -8.82
CA GLU A 82 -7.53 10.21 -9.07
C GLU A 82 -7.94 10.84 -7.74
N ILE A 83 -7.40 12.03 -7.47
CA ILE A 83 -7.66 12.78 -6.23
C ILE A 83 -7.78 14.27 -6.55
N ASP A 84 -9.00 14.79 -6.48
CA ASP A 84 -9.28 16.22 -6.68
C ASP A 84 -8.63 17.07 -5.60
N SER A 85 -8.00 18.17 -5.99
CA SER A 85 -7.37 19.15 -5.11
C SER A 85 -6.51 18.47 -4.04
N LEU A 86 -5.64 17.55 -4.45
CA LEU A 86 -4.78 16.79 -3.55
C LEU A 86 -3.94 17.74 -2.69
N PHE A 87 -3.33 18.77 -3.29
CA PHE A 87 -2.52 19.75 -2.58
C PHE A 87 -2.58 21.12 -3.27
N GLU A 88 -2.88 22.18 -2.51
CA GLU A 88 -2.96 23.57 -3.00
C GLU A 88 -3.80 23.74 -4.28
N GLY A 89 -4.95 23.07 -4.34
CA GLY A 89 -5.87 23.11 -5.49
C GLY A 89 -5.39 22.33 -6.72
N VAL A 90 -4.27 21.61 -6.63
CA VAL A 90 -3.76 20.76 -7.71
C VAL A 90 -4.39 19.38 -7.63
N ASP A 91 -5.09 18.99 -8.68
CA ASP A 91 -5.60 17.64 -8.85
C ASP A 91 -4.46 16.65 -9.12
N PHE A 92 -4.64 15.41 -8.68
CA PHE A 92 -3.68 14.35 -8.94
C PHE A 92 -4.30 13.22 -9.73
N PHE A 93 -3.72 12.94 -10.90
CA PHE A 93 -4.05 11.80 -11.72
C PHE A 93 -2.76 11.02 -12.07
N SER A 94 -2.75 9.73 -11.76
CA SER A 94 -1.68 8.81 -12.17
C SER A 94 -2.23 7.40 -12.37
N SER A 95 -1.48 6.57 -13.09
CA SER A 95 -1.80 5.16 -13.29
C SER A 95 -0.60 4.29 -12.93
N ILE A 96 -0.89 3.08 -12.46
CA ILE A 96 0.12 2.11 -12.04
C ILE A 96 -0.28 0.72 -12.49
N THR A 97 0.70 -0.04 -12.96
CA THR A 97 0.55 -1.45 -13.33
C THR A 97 1.02 -2.34 -12.19
N ARG A 98 0.53 -3.58 -12.14
CA ARG A 98 0.97 -4.60 -11.18
C ARG A 98 2.48 -4.83 -11.30
N ALA A 99 2.98 -4.95 -12.52
CA ALA A 99 4.42 -5.14 -12.79
C ALA A 99 5.28 -4.03 -12.15
N ARG A 100 4.85 -2.76 -12.28
CA ARG A 100 5.58 -1.63 -11.68
C ARG A 100 5.45 -1.56 -10.16
N PHE A 101 4.41 -2.16 -9.60
CA PHE A 101 4.20 -2.22 -8.15
C PHE A 101 4.99 -3.36 -7.49
N GLU A 102 5.27 -4.43 -8.24
CA GLU A 102 6.03 -5.59 -7.78
C GLU A 102 7.56 -5.42 -7.91
N GLU A 103 8.03 -4.45 -8.70
CA GLU A 103 9.44 -3.97 -8.72
C GLU A 103 9.83 -3.21 -7.44
#